data_AF-A0A6M0J9D2-F1
#
_entry.id   AF-A0A6M0J9D2-F1
#
_cell.length_a   1.000
_cell.length_b   1.000
_cell.length_c   1.000
_cell.angle_alpha   90.00
_cell.angle_beta   90.00
_cell.angle_gamma   90.00
#
_symmetry.space_group_name_H-M   'P 1'
#
loop_
_entity.id
_entity.type
_entity.pdbx_description
1 polymer ?
#
loop_
_entity_poly.entity_id
_entity_poly.type
_entity_poly.pdbx_seq_one_letter_code
_entity_poly.pdbx_strand_id
1 'polypeptide(L)'
;MTSLLGFLSAKKGKVKQHHFAHSSATCLPVANRDFPILPLYDNFNIYLSRKDLAQLKLLWKEYGSINYPISPGLVNPSLLKAGMFQKNVYLTPPAYEFTNLGKIPVGALEFSLFNEVQEPLLLKKLLKLELAAKHALYKNAADKLYRLTDLTLYRAQLQRILSCSLYFLEIQTNIGTLYKIGVTARPIQQRLAEIKVDLLPQYKTVAIQILGTWLHRGNVELYFKHRYHNYNYHIGSLTEYFKFGATDANAALHELQQMKDKVLSPGEIDILKDNISLSQVAMERRF
;
A
#
# COMPACT_ATOMS: atom_id res chain seq x y z
N MET A 1 -26.90 24.57 -25.83
CA MET A 1 -25.57 24.62 -26.48
C MET A 1 -24.84 25.87 -26.03
N THR A 2 -23.89 25.73 -25.11
CA THR A 2 -22.89 26.78 -24.82
C THR A 2 -21.66 26.07 -24.25
N SER A 3 -20.60 26.03 -25.06
CA SER A 3 -19.32 25.40 -24.71
C SER A 3 -18.59 26.24 -23.67
N LEU A 4 -18.33 25.70 -22.48
CA LEU A 4 -17.31 26.21 -21.57
C LEU A 4 -15.94 25.65 -22.01
N LEU A 5 -15.44 26.17 -23.12
CA LEU A 5 -14.05 26.02 -23.53
C LEU A 5 -13.21 26.90 -22.59
N GLY A 6 -12.45 26.26 -21.70
CA GLY A 6 -11.49 26.94 -20.85
C GLY A 6 -10.35 27.48 -21.70
N PHE A 7 -10.23 28.81 -21.79
CA PHE A 7 -9.11 29.45 -22.47
C PHE A 7 -7.82 29.23 -21.67
N LEU A 8 -6.78 28.75 -22.36
CA LEU A 8 -5.43 28.62 -21.83
C LEU A 8 -4.63 29.85 -22.26
N SER A 9 -4.08 30.58 -21.29
CA SER A 9 -3.18 31.71 -21.55
C SER A 9 -1.73 31.25 -21.41
N ALA A 10 -0.94 31.43 -22.45
CA ALA A 10 0.49 31.13 -22.43
C ALA A 10 1.24 32.23 -21.64
N LYS A 11 2.04 31.84 -20.65
CA LYS A 11 2.96 32.76 -19.95
C LYS A 11 4.41 32.36 -20.19
N LYS A 12 5.26 33.35 -20.50
CA LYS A 12 6.70 33.17 -20.71
C LYS A 12 7.42 33.15 -19.36
N GLY A 13 7.84 31.97 -18.91
CA GLY A 13 8.72 31.79 -17.75
C GLY A 13 10.21 31.94 -18.12
N LYS A 14 11.09 31.94 -17.11
CA LYS A 14 12.56 31.97 -17.29
C LYS A 14 13.13 30.68 -17.90
N VAL A 15 12.37 29.59 -17.88
CA VAL A 15 12.70 28.30 -18.51
C VAL A 15 11.86 28.17 -19.78
N LYS A 16 12.48 27.73 -20.89
CA LYS A 16 11.78 27.50 -22.18
C LYS A 16 10.91 26.24 -22.11
N GLN A 17 9.81 26.30 -21.37
CA GLN A 17 8.73 25.30 -21.41
C GLN A 17 7.37 26.01 -21.55
N HIS A 18 6.42 25.35 -22.23
CA HIS A 18 5.08 25.89 -22.43
C HIS A 18 4.30 25.88 -21.12
N HIS A 19 4.25 27.01 -20.43
CA HIS A 19 3.40 27.20 -19.26
C HIS A 19 2.04 27.74 -19.70
N PHE A 20 1.00 26.93 -19.55
CA PHE A 20 -0.38 27.37 -19.72
C PHE A 20 -1.04 27.59 -18.37
N ALA A 21 -1.74 28.71 -18.21
CA ALA A 21 -2.57 29.00 -17.03
C ALA A 21 -4.02 29.23 -17.47
N HIS A 22 -4.97 28.70 -16.68
CA HIS A 22 -6.40 28.93 -16.89
C HIS A 22 -6.74 30.40 -16.59
N SER A 23 -7.56 31.02 -17.45
CA SER A 23 -7.99 32.42 -17.32
C SER A 23 -9.36 32.61 -16.66
N SER A 24 -9.98 31.54 -16.14
CA SER A 24 -11.21 31.59 -15.33
C SER A 24 -11.02 30.88 -14.00
N ALA A 25 -11.89 31.17 -13.02
CA ALA A 25 -11.88 30.59 -11.67
C ALA A 25 -12.27 29.09 -11.69
N THR A 26 -11.43 28.24 -12.28
CA THR A 26 -11.60 26.77 -12.29
C THR A 26 -10.94 26.08 -11.10
N CYS A 27 -10.25 26.83 -10.24
CA CYS A 27 -9.62 26.27 -9.04
C CYS A 27 -10.40 26.70 -7.79
N LEU A 28 -11.51 26.03 -7.53
CA LEU A 28 -12.01 25.88 -6.16
C LEU A 28 -10.83 25.37 -5.30
N PRO A 29 -10.60 25.91 -4.09
CA PRO A 29 -9.32 25.83 -3.39
C PRO A 29 -8.91 24.36 -3.13
N VAL A 30 -7.88 23.92 -3.86
CA VAL A 30 -7.16 22.64 -3.65
C VAL A 30 -6.19 22.73 -2.48
N ALA A 31 -6.02 23.92 -1.88
CA ALA A 31 -5.06 24.16 -0.83
C ALA A 31 -5.46 23.40 0.45
N ASN A 32 -4.68 22.36 0.78
CA ASN A 32 -4.67 21.61 2.05
C ASN A 32 -5.66 20.43 2.20
N ARG A 33 -6.08 19.76 1.13
CA ARG A 33 -6.80 18.47 1.26
C ARG A 33 -5.90 17.27 0.98
N ASP A 34 -5.82 16.37 1.96
CA ASP A 34 -5.16 15.08 1.81
C ASP A 34 -5.97 14.16 0.89
N PHE A 35 -5.31 13.61 -0.13
CA PHE A 35 -5.91 12.60 -0.99
C PHE A 35 -6.30 11.36 -0.17
N PRO A 36 -7.47 10.72 -0.42
CA PRO A 36 -7.92 9.57 0.35
C PRO A 36 -7.14 8.31 -0.06
N ILE A 37 -5.94 8.15 0.49
CA ILE A 37 -5.11 6.96 0.29
C ILE A 37 -5.50 5.83 1.26
N LEU A 38 -5.22 4.59 0.85
CA LEU A 38 -5.29 3.41 1.72
C LEU A 38 -4.23 3.51 2.82
N PRO A 39 -4.59 3.40 4.11
CA PRO A 39 -3.63 3.35 5.20
C PRO A 39 -2.63 2.21 5.03
N LEU A 40 -1.34 2.50 5.24
CA LEU A 40 -0.23 1.53 5.20
C LEU A 40 -0.13 0.74 3.88
N TYR A 41 -0.54 1.32 2.74
CA TYR A 41 -0.44 0.64 1.44
C TYR A 41 0.87 0.95 0.71
N ASP A 42 1.18 2.23 0.52
CA ASP A 42 2.37 2.71 -0.21
C ASP A 42 3.32 3.57 0.66
N ASN A 43 2.91 3.90 1.89
CA ASN A 43 3.70 4.67 2.84
C ASN A 43 3.86 3.93 4.18
N PHE A 44 4.91 3.11 4.26
CA PHE A 44 5.26 2.35 5.47
C PHE A 44 6.02 3.17 6.51
N ASN A 45 6.40 4.41 6.21
CA ASN A 45 7.04 5.30 7.19
C ASN A 45 6.03 5.94 8.15
N ILE A 46 4.72 5.73 7.95
CA ILE A 46 3.63 6.17 8.84
C ILE A 46 3.73 7.67 9.16
N TYR A 47 4.17 8.46 8.17
CA TYR A 47 4.36 9.92 8.29
C TYR A 47 5.34 10.36 9.38
N LEU A 48 6.24 9.48 9.83
CA LEU A 48 7.34 9.86 10.72
C LEU A 48 8.28 10.86 10.03
N SER A 49 8.81 11.79 10.81
CA SER A 49 9.86 12.68 10.33
C SER A 49 11.11 11.86 9.96
N ARG A 50 11.96 12.39 9.08
CA ARG A 50 13.23 11.71 8.72
C ARG A 50 14.08 11.40 9.96
N LYS A 51 14.08 12.31 10.95
CA LYS A 51 14.80 12.14 12.21
C LYS A 51 14.23 11.00 13.05
N ASP A 52 12.90 10.97 13.20
CA ASP A 52 12.21 9.92 13.97
C ASP A 52 12.39 8.55 13.31
N LEU A 53 12.28 8.48 11.98
CA LEU A 53 12.50 7.23 11.25
C LEU A 53 13.93 6.72 11.39
N ALA A 54 14.93 7.62 11.33
CA ALA A 54 16.32 7.24 11.52
C ALA A 54 16.57 6.68 12.93
N GLN A 55 16.00 7.33 13.96
CA GLN A 55 16.09 6.83 15.33
C GLN A 55 15.35 5.50 15.51
N LEU A 56 14.16 5.34 14.92
CA LEU A 56 13.40 4.09 14.97
C LEU A 56 14.20 2.93 14.37
N LYS A 57 14.86 3.15 13.22
CA LYS A 57 15.76 2.17 12.59
C LYS A 57 16.97 1.83 13.47
N LEU A 58 17.56 2.83 14.13
CA LEU A 58 18.67 2.62 15.06
C LEU A 58 18.22 1.78 16.27
N LEU A 59 17.11 2.15 16.90
CA LEU A 59 16.54 1.40 18.03
C LEU A 59 16.14 -0.03 17.63
N TRP A 60 15.67 -0.23 16.41
CA TRP A 60 15.37 -1.57 15.90
C TRP A 60 16.64 -2.39 15.81
N LYS A 61 17.71 -1.86 15.22
CA LYS A 61 18.99 -2.55 15.06
C LYS A 61 19.65 -2.91 16.39
N GLU A 62 19.68 -1.98 17.34
CA GLU A 62 20.41 -2.15 18.59
C GLU A 62 19.61 -2.95 19.64
N TYR A 63 18.27 -2.91 19.58
CA TYR A 63 17.39 -3.47 20.61
C TYR A 63 16.32 -4.40 20.02
N GLY A 64 15.54 -3.89 19.07
CA GLY A 64 14.37 -4.60 18.54
C GLY A 64 14.68 -5.94 17.86
N SER A 65 15.73 -6.01 17.03
CA SER A 65 16.08 -7.22 16.27
C SER A 65 16.61 -8.36 17.12
N ILE A 66 17.07 -8.06 18.33
CA ILE A 66 17.53 -9.05 19.32
C ILE A 66 16.51 -9.22 20.47
N ASN A 67 15.29 -8.68 20.31
CA ASN A 67 14.23 -8.69 21.32
C ASN A 67 14.67 -8.17 22.69
N TYR A 68 15.56 -7.17 22.72
CA TYR A 68 16.05 -6.57 23.95
C TYR A 68 15.23 -5.32 24.33
N PRO A 69 14.90 -5.12 25.62
CA PRO A 69 14.11 -3.97 26.06
C PRO A 69 14.83 -2.62 25.89
N ILE A 70 14.08 -1.59 25.51
CA ILE A 70 14.63 -0.25 25.28
C ILE A 70 14.48 0.61 26.55
N SER A 71 15.60 1.15 27.02
CA SER A 71 15.60 2.03 28.19
C SER A 71 14.76 3.30 27.95
N PRO A 72 13.97 3.78 28.94
CA PRO A 72 13.11 4.96 28.80
C PRO A 72 13.82 6.23 28.27
N GLY A 73 15.07 6.45 28.66
CA GLY A 73 15.86 7.61 28.22
C GLY A 73 16.26 7.60 26.74
N LEU A 74 16.09 6.48 26.04
CA LEU A 74 16.47 6.34 24.62
C LEU A 74 15.29 6.57 23.66
N VAL A 75 14.06 6.59 24.18
CA VAL A 75 12.85 6.71 23.36
C VAL A 75 12.40 8.15 23.26
N ASN A 76 12.33 8.69 22.04
CA ASN A 76 11.84 10.05 21.84
C ASN A 76 10.33 10.15 22.09
N PRO A 77 9.85 11.26 22.71
CA PRO A 77 8.42 11.51 22.91
C PRO A 77 7.59 11.51 21.62
N SER A 78 8.18 11.92 20.48
CA SER A 78 7.53 11.87 19.16
C SER A 78 7.16 10.44 18.75
N LEU A 79 8.06 9.48 18.97
CA LEU A 79 7.84 8.06 18.67
C LEU A 79 6.81 7.43 19.60
N LEU A 80 6.78 7.84 20.88
CA LEU A 80 5.74 7.44 21.83
C LEU A 80 4.36 7.96 21.40
N LYS A 81 4.27 9.26 21.07
CA LYS A 81 3.03 9.87 20.59
C LYS A 81 2.53 9.24 19.29
N ALA A 82 3.45 8.81 18.43
CA ALA A 82 3.13 8.09 17.21
C ALA A 82 2.72 6.60 17.45
N GLY A 83 2.85 6.09 18.68
CA GLY A 83 2.47 4.72 19.03
C GLY A 83 3.48 3.66 18.58
N MET A 84 4.74 4.04 18.35
CA MET A 84 5.78 3.11 17.87
C MET A 84 6.26 2.15 18.97
N PHE A 85 6.12 2.54 20.24
CA PHE A 85 6.53 1.76 21.39
C PHE A 85 5.44 1.68 22.44
N GLN A 86 5.42 0.58 23.19
CA GLN A 86 4.61 0.40 24.38
C GLN A 86 5.51 0.14 25.58
N LYS A 87 5.10 0.62 26.75
CA LYS A 87 5.85 0.41 27.99
C LYS A 87 5.52 -0.96 28.56
N ASN A 88 6.53 -1.79 28.72
CA ASN A 88 6.43 -3.06 29.43
C ASN A 88 6.72 -2.83 30.91
N VAL A 89 5.67 -2.81 31.72
CA VAL A 89 5.72 -2.55 33.17
C VAL A 89 6.13 -3.78 33.99
N TYR A 90 6.21 -4.95 33.35
CA TYR A 90 6.57 -6.21 34.00
C TYR A 90 8.09 -6.44 34.04
N LEU A 91 8.87 -5.61 33.33
CA LEU A 91 10.32 -5.61 33.40
C LEU A 91 10.81 -4.80 34.61
N THR A 92 11.93 -5.20 35.20
CA THR A 92 12.60 -4.48 36.29
C THR A 92 14.02 -4.11 35.87
N PRO A 93 14.30 -2.82 35.54
CA PRO A 93 13.37 -1.69 35.53
C PRO A 93 12.39 -1.73 34.33
N PRO A 94 11.23 -1.04 34.40
CA PRO A 94 10.31 -0.94 33.28
C PRO A 94 10.97 -0.35 32.03
N ALA A 95 10.70 -0.94 30.88
CA ALA A 95 11.33 -0.60 29.62
C ALA A 95 10.32 -0.58 28.47
N TYR A 96 10.74 -0.15 27.29
CA TYR A 96 9.89 -0.05 26.10
C TYR A 96 10.17 -1.20 25.13
N GLU A 97 9.12 -1.62 24.44
CA GLU A 97 9.18 -2.59 23.35
C GLU A 97 8.43 -2.06 22.13
N PHE A 98 8.78 -2.56 20.94
CA PHE A 98 8.13 -2.17 19.69
C PHE A 98 6.69 -2.67 19.66
N THR A 99 5.75 -1.78 19.34
CA THR A 99 4.39 -2.19 18.98
C THR A 99 4.38 -2.81 17.58
N ASN A 100 3.29 -3.48 17.21
CA ASN A 100 3.12 -3.94 15.83
C ASN A 100 3.24 -2.79 14.83
N LEU A 101 2.67 -1.62 15.15
CA LEU A 101 2.80 -0.42 14.32
C LEU A 101 4.26 0.03 14.18
N GLY A 102 5.03 0.01 15.28
CA GLY A 102 6.46 0.36 15.29
C GLY A 102 7.35 -0.59 14.48
N LYS A 103 6.92 -1.84 14.28
CA LYS A 103 7.64 -2.83 13.47
C LYS A 103 7.47 -2.63 11.97
N ILE A 104 6.43 -1.92 11.51
CA ILE A 104 6.14 -1.73 10.08
C ILE A 104 7.20 -0.88 9.35
N PRO A 105 7.61 0.32 9.84
CA PRO A 105 8.60 1.15 9.14
C PRO A 105 9.96 0.50 8.95
N VAL A 106 10.30 -0.44 9.84
CA VAL A 106 11.55 -1.20 9.81
C VAL A 106 11.41 -2.55 9.12
N GLY A 107 10.24 -2.86 8.55
CA GLY A 107 9.97 -4.08 7.82
C GLY A 107 9.95 -5.33 8.69
N ALA A 108 9.74 -5.20 10.00
CA ALA A 108 9.89 -6.28 10.97
C ALA A 108 8.59 -6.99 11.35
N LEU A 109 7.42 -6.45 11.02
CA LEU A 109 6.15 -7.08 11.33
C LEU A 109 5.85 -8.24 10.36
N GLU A 110 5.44 -9.39 10.90
CA GLU A 110 4.97 -10.55 10.11
C GLU A 110 3.68 -10.24 9.34
N PHE A 111 3.42 -10.96 8.24
CA PHE A 111 2.29 -10.69 7.36
C PHE A 111 0.92 -10.92 8.02
N SER A 112 0.80 -11.92 8.88
CA SER A 112 -0.41 -12.19 9.67
C SER A 112 -0.77 -10.98 10.53
N LEU A 113 0.17 -10.49 11.33
CA LEU A 113 0.01 -9.32 12.19
C LEU A 113 -0.15 -8.01 11.40
N PHE A 114 0.51 -7.89 10.24
CA PHE A 114 0.32 -6.74 9.37
C PHE A 114 -1.13 -6.59 8.91
N ASN A 115 -1.77 -7.70 8.51
CA ASN A 115 -3.19 -7.69 8.18
C ASN A 115 -4.06 -7.29 9.37
N GLU A 116 -3.76 -7.79 10.58
CA GLU A 116 -4.48 -7.42 11.81
C GLU A 116 -4.34 -5.93 12.17
N VAL A 117 -3.23 -5.28 11.79
CA VAL A 117 -3.04 -3.83 11.95
C VAL A 117 -3.74 -3.04 10.83
N GLN A 118 -3.59 -3.45 9.57
CA GLN A 118 -4.03 -2.67 8.42
C GLN A 118 -5.55 -2.72 8.22
N GLU A 119 -6.18 -3.90 8.35
CA GLU A 119 -7.60 -4.07 8.06
C GLU A 119 -8.50 -3.12 8.87
N PRO A 120 -8.35 -2.99 10.20
CA PRO A 120 -9.15 -2.04 10.98
C PRO A 120 -8.94 -0.59 10.53
N LEU A 121 -7.73 -0.22 10.08
CA LEU A 121 -7.45 1.13 9.59
C LEU A 121 -8.15 1.40 8.25
N LEU A 122 -8.16 0.40 7.35
CA LEU A 122 -8.87 0.48 6.07
C LEU A 122 -10.37 0.70 6.29
N LEU A 123 -10.98 -0.09 7.17
CA LEU A 123 -12.42 -0.03 7.46
C LEU A 123 -12.79 1.25 8.23
N LYS A 124 -11.96 1.67 9.20
CA LYS A 124 -12.17 2.93 9.93
C LYS A 124 -12.12 4.14 9.01
N LYS A 125 -11.19 4.15 8.04
CA LYS A 125 -11.08 5.23 7.05
C LYS A 125 -12.27 5.21 6.08
N LEU A 126 -12.73 4.04 5.63
CA LEU A 126 -13.96 3.90 4.83
C LEU A 126 -15.15 4.51 5.56
N LEU A 127 -15.41 4.07 6.80
CA LEU A 127 -16.54 4.56 7.60
C LEU A 127 -16.49 6.09 7.80
N LYS A 128 -15.29 6.63 8.06
CA LYS A 128 -15.11 8.09 8.18
C LYS A 128 -15.52 8.83 6.90
N LEU A 129 -15.15 8.32 5.73
CA LEU A 129 -15.50 8.92 4.44
C LEU A 129 -16.99 8.78 4.14
N GLU A 130 -17.59 7.63 4.43
CA GLU A 130 -19.03 7.40 4.26
C GLU A 130 -19.86 8.35 5.13
N LEU A 131 -19.51 8.49 6.41
CA LEU A 131 -20.19 9.41 7.31
C LEU A 131 -20.02 10.87 6.87
N ALA A 132 -18.82 11.25 6.41
CA ALA A 132 -18.57 12.59 5.90
C ALA A 132 -19.40 12.90 4.65
N ALA A 133 -19.51 11.94 3.72
CA ALA A 133 -20.33 12.08 2.51
C ALA A 133 -21.83 12.15 2.83
N LYS A 134 -22.34 11.26 3.69
CA LYS A 134 -23.74 11.26 4.14
C LYS A 134 -24.12 12.58 4.81
N HIS A 135 -23.26 13.08 5.70
CA HIS A 135 -23.49 14.34 6.40
C HIS A 135 -23.48 15.55 5.43
N ALA A 136 -22.57 15.56 4.46
CA ALA A 136 -22.50 16.62 3.45
C ALA A 136 -23.74 16.63 2.53
N LEU A 137 -24.25 15.45 2.16
CA LEU A 137 -25.51 15.31 1.42
C LEU A 137 -26.70 15.82 2.23
N TYR A 138 -26.84 15.38 3.49
CA TYR A 138 -27.94 15.76 4.37
C TYR A 138 -28.01 17.27 4.61
N LYS A 139 -26.86 17.92 4.82
CA LYS A 139 -26.78 19.37 5.05
C LYS A 139 -26.72 20.21 3.77
N ASN A 140 -26.80 19.58 2.59
CA ASN A 140 -26.55 20.22 1.30
C ASN A 140 -25.29 21.11 1.33
N ALA A 141 -24.20 20.58 1.90
CA ALA A 141 -22.96 21.33 2.11
C ALA A 141 -22.33 21.72 0.78
N ALA A 142 -21.65 22.88 0.76
CA ALA A 142 -20.97 23.38 -0.44
C ALA A 142 -19.88 22.42 -0.96
N ASP A 143 -19.29 21.59 -0.08
CA ASP A 143 -18.24 20.63 -0.43
C ASP A 143 -18.73 19.20 -0.71
N LYS A 144 -20.06 19.00 -0.83
CA LYS A 144 -20.66 17.66 -1.02
C LYS A 144 -20.05 16.85 -2.17
N LEU A 145 -19.80 17.49 -3.32
CA LEU A 145 -19.24 16.82 -4.50
C LEU A 145 -17.86 16.25 -4.19
N TYR A 146 -17.01 17.00 -3.50
CA TYR A 146 -15.68 16.53 -3.11
C TYR A 146 -15.73 15.34 -2.15
N ARG A 147 -16.64 15.36 -1.17
CA ARG A 147 -16.78 14.25 -0.21
C ARG A 147 -17.21 12.96 -0.90
N LEU A 148 -18.08 13.07 -1.89
CA LEU A 148 -18.48 11.95 -2.74
C LEU A 148 -17.30 11.46 -3.57
N THR A 149 -16.55 12.36 -4.23
CA THR A 149 -15.35 11.99 -4.98
C THR A 149 -14.32 11.29 -4.10
N ASP A 150 -14.06 11.79 -2.88
CA ASP A 150 -13.11 11.17 -1.96
C ASP A 150 -13.53 9.73 -1.61
N LEU A 151 -14.82 9.52 -1.33
CA LEU A 151 -15.37 8.21 -1.04
C LEU A 151 -15.28 7.27 -2.25
N THR A 152 -15.63 7.75 -3.44
CA THR A 152 -15.53 6.97 -4.69
C THR A 152 -14.10 6.54 -4.97
N LEU A 153 -13.13 7.45 -4.86
CA LEU A 153 -11.71 7.16 -5.08
C LEU A 153 -11.18 6.15 -4.05
N TYR A 154 -11.59 6.28 -2.79
CA TYR A 154 -11.22 5.35 -1.75
C TYR A 154 -11.81 3.95 -1.97
N ARG A 155 -13.10 3.86 -2.30
CA ARG A 155 -13.79 2.58 -2.63
C ARG A 155 -13.12 1.90 -3.82
N ALA A 156 -12.77 2.64 -4.87
CA ALA A 156 -12.07 2.07 -6.04
C ALA A 156 -10.69 1.50 -5.68
N GLN A 157 -9.91 2.18 -4.84
CA GLN A 157 -8.63 1.66 -4.35
C GLN A 157 -8.81 0.40 -3.50
N LEU A 158 -9.79 0.41 -2.58
CA LEU A 158 -10.10 -0.75 -1.74
C LEU A 158 -10.60 -1.94 -2.60
N GLN A 159 -11.46 -1.69 -3.58
CA GLN A 159 -11.92 -2.68 -4.54
C GLN A 159 -10.75 -3.32 -5.29
N ARG A 160 -9.76 -2.52 -5.72
CA ARG A 160 -8.58 -3.03 -6.43
C ARG A 160 -7.78 -4.02 -5.59
N ILE A 161 -7.52 -3.74 -4.32
CA ILE A 161 -6.74 -4.66 -3.47
C ILE A 161 -7.54 -5.91 -3.11
N LEU A 162 -8.86 -5.77 -2.96
CA LEU A 162 -9.75 -6.89 -2.65
C LEU A 162 -10.02 -7.76 -3.89
N SER A 163 -10.08 -7.22 -5.10
CA SER A 163 -10.33 -8.01 -6.32
C SER A 163 -9.12 -8.84 -6.77
N CYS A 164 -7.95 -8.62 -6.18
CA CYS A 164 -6.73 -9.32 -6.56
C CYS A 164 -6.39 -10.48 -5.61
N SER A 165 -5.84 -11.55 -6.19
CA SER A 165 -5.12 -12.58 -5.48
C SER A 165 -3.63 -12.22 -5.42
N LEU A 166 -3.03 -12.32 -4.23
CA LEU A 166 -1.59 -12.35 -4.05
C LEU A 166 -1.06 -13.71 -4.51
N TYR A 167 0.10 -13.73 -5.16
CA TYR A 167 0.80 -14.98 -5.48
C TYR A 167 2.29 -14.86 -5.13
N PHE A 168 2.87 -15.98 -4.73
CA PHE A 168 4.31 -16.13 -4.52
C PHE A 168 4.82 -17.30 -5.37
N LEU A 169 5.86 -17.04 -6.16
CA LEU A 169 6.41 -18.00 -7.13
C LEU A 169 7.86 -18.29 -6.83
N GLU A 170 8.24 -19.55 -7.07
CA GLU A 170 9.62 -19.94 -7.32
C GLU A 170 9.84 -20.03 -8.83
N ILE A 171 10.97 -19.51 -9.30
CA ILE A 171 11.33 -19.48 -10.71
C ILE A 171 12.73 -20.03 -10.85
N GLN A 172 12.82 -21.22 -11.44
CA GLN A 172 14.08 -21.87 -11.73
C GLN A 172 14.57 -21.43 -13.12
N THR A 173 15.80 -20.94 -13.17
CA THR A 173 16.45 -20.48 -14.40
C THR A 173 17.78 -21.22 -14.61
N ASN A 174 18.37 -21.05 -15.79
CA ASN A 174 19.69 -21.60 -16.10
C ASN A 174 20.84 -21.03 -15.25
N ILE A 175 20.62 -19.95 -14.48
CA ILE A 175 21.66 -19.35 -13.62
C ILE A 175 21.30 -19.39 -12.12
N GLY A 176 20.21 -20.06 -11.76
CA GLY A 176 19.77 -20.22 -10.38
C GLY A 176 18.29 -19.91 -10.16
N THR A 177 17.90 -19.81 -8.90
CA THR A 177 16.52 -19.62 -8.47
C THR A 177 16.21 -18.15 -8.18
N LEU A 178 15.05 -17.70 -8.64
CA LEU A 178 14.47 -16.41 -8.36
C LEU A 178 13.12 -16.61 -7.69
N TYR A 179 12.72 -15.64 -6.88
CA TYR A 179 11.39 -15.60 -6.27
C TYR A 179 10.64 -14.36 -6.74
N LYS A 180 9.32 -14.47 -6.86
CA LYS A 180 8.47 -13.36 -7.28
C LYS A 180 7.24 -13.27 -6.39
N ILE A 181 6.98 -12.07 -5.86
CA ILE A 181 5.69 -11.69 -5.30
C ILE A 181 4.94 -10.85 -6.32
N GLY A 182 3.62 -10.99 -6.38
CA GLY A 182 2.78 -10.10 -7.19
C GLY A 182 1.31 -10.33 -6.93
N VAL A 183 0.49 -9.50 -7.59
CA VAL A 183 -0.97 -9.59 -7.50
C VAL A 183 -1.59 -9.77 -8.89
N THR A 184 -2.74 -10.43 -8.95
CA THR A 184 -3.51 -10.58 -10.20
C THR A 184 -5.00 -10.63 -9.91
N ALA A 185 -5.80 -9.91 -10.71
CA ALA A 185 -7.25 -10.10 -10.79
C ALA A 185 -7.65 -11.13 -11.87
N ARG A 186 -6.70 -11.56 -12.69
CA ARG A 186 -6.88 -12.55 -13.77
C ARG A 186 -6.50 -13.95 -13.29
N PRO A 187 -6.94 -15.02 -13.98
CA PRO A 187 -6.51 -16.38 -13.70
C PRO A 187 -4.98 -16.48 -13.66
N ILE A 188 -4.43 -17.14 -12.62
CA ILE A 188 -2.99 -17.20 -12.37
C ILE A 188 -2.22 -17.77 -13.58
N GLN A 189 -2.80 -18.73 -14.30
CA GLN A 189 -2.18 -19.34 -15.49
C GLN A 189 -1.87 -18.33 -16.60
N GLN A 190 -2.75 -17.34 -16.82
CA GLN A 190 -2.49 -16.26 -17.79
C GLN A 190 -1.31 -15.41 -17.33
N ARG A 191 -1.24 -15.11 -16.03
CA ARG A 191 -0.14 -14.34 -15.46
C ARG A 191 1.20 -15.09 -15.52
N LEU A 192 1.20 -16.41 -15.32
CA LEU A 192 2.41 -17.23 -15.47
C LEU A 192 2.95 -17.21 -16.90
N ALA A 193 2.07 -17.27 -17.90
CA ALA A 193 2.47 -17.20 -19.30
C ALA A 193 3.16 -15.86 -19.63
N GLU A 194 2.60 -14.74 -19.16
CA GLU A 194 3.24 -13.41 -19.29
C GLU A 194 4.61 -13.37 -18.63
N ILE A 195 4.71 -13.83 -17.38
CA ILE A 195 5.99 -13.84 -16.64
C ILE A 195 7.03 -14.67 -17.38
N LYS A 196 6.64 -15.81 -17.96
CA LYS A 196 7.55 -16.64 -18.76
C LYS A 196 8.03 -15.89 -20.00
N VAL A 197 7.14 -15.22 -20.72
CA VAL A 197 7.50 -14.39 -21.89
C VAL A 197 8.44 -13.25 -21.50
N ASP A 198 8.21 -12.59 -20.37
CA ASP A 198 9.04 -11.49 -19.89
C ASP A 198 10.48 -11.94 -19.52
N LEU A 199 10.64 -13.18 -19.05
CA LEU A 199 11.92 -13.70 -18.56
C LEU A 199 12.77 -14.40 -19.64
N LEU A 200 12.16 -15.01 -20.65
CA LEU A 200 12.88 -15.72 -21.70
C LEU A 200 13.96 -14.88 -22.45
N PRO A 201 13.79 -13.55 -22.64
CA PRO A 201 14.85 -12.72 -23.22
C PRO A 201 16.13 -12.65 -22.36
N GLN A 202 16.01 -12.87 -21.05
CA GLN A 202 17.11 -12.76 -20.09
C GLN A 202 17.64 -14.13 -19.64
N TYR A 203 16.83 -15.18 -19.78
CA TYR A 203 17.11 -16.53 -19.29
C TYR A 203 16.78 -17.58 -20.36
N LYS A 204 17.71 -18.51 -20.59
CA LYS A 204 17.55 -19.58 -21.59
C LYS A 204 16.48 -20.58 -21.19
N THR A 205 16.38 -20.87 -19.89
CA THR A 205 15.36 -21.77 -19.33
C THR A 205 14.62 -21.05 -18.22
N VAL A 206 13.30 -21.26 -18.18
CA VAL A 206 12.40 -20.69 -17.18
C VAL A 206 11.36 -21.76 -16.83
N ALA A 207 11.43 -22.28 -15.61
CA ALA A 207 10.40 -23.12 -15.01
C ALA A 207 9.82 -22.38 -13.80
N ILE A 208 8.49 -22.30 -13.72
CA ILE A 208 7.78 -21.52 -12.70
C ILE A 208 6.92 -22.45 -11.87
N GLN A 209 7.08 -22.38 -10.55
CA GLN A 209 6.26 -23.08 -9.57
C GLN A 209 5.49 -22.07 -8.74
N ILE A 210 4.18 -22.31 -8.57
CA ILE A 210 3.37 -21.54 -7.63
C ILE A 210 3.64 -22.11 -6.23
N LEU A 211 4.19 -21.29 -5.34
CA LEU A 211 4.38 -21.65 -3.94
C LEU A 211 3.14 -21.36 -3.10
N GLY A 212 2.38 -20.32 -3.45
CA GLY A 212 1.13 -20.00 -2.79
C GLY A 212 0.33 -18.92 -3.50
N THR A 213 -0.98 -18.93 -3.23
CA THR A 213 -1.94 -17.94 -3.72
C THR A 213 -2.93 -17.60 -2.61
N TRP A 214 -3.15 -16.31 -2.37
CA TRP A 214 -4.04 -15.82 -1.31
C TRP A 214 -5.05 -14.83 -1.89
N LEU A 215 -6.33 -15.22 -1.88
CA LEU A 215 -7.42 -14.42 -2.42
C LEU A 215 -7.66 -13.16 -1.55
N HIS A 216 -7.99 -12.05 -2.19
CA HIS A 216 -8.29 -10.76 -1.53
C HIS A 216 -7.13 -10.18 -0.68
N ARG A 217 -5.89 -10.63 -0.91
CA ARG A 217 -4.67 -10.21 -0.19
C ARG A 217 -3.79 -9.26 -1.01
N GLY A 218 -4.36 -8.52 -1.95
CA GLY A 218 -3.62 -7.55 -2.78
C GLY A 218 -2.93 -6.44 -1.98
N ASN A 219 -3.34 -6.22 -0.72
CA ASN A 219 -2.74 -5.25 0.19
C ASN A 219 -1.32 -5.62 0.65
N VAL A 220 -0.95 -6.90 0.61
CA VAL A 220 0.30 -7.41 1.20
C VAL A 220 1.52 -7.17 0.30
N GLU A 221 1.33 -7.07 -1.02
CA GLU A 221 2.42 -7.03 -2.01
C GLU A 221 3.45 -5.94 -1.74
N LEU A 222 3.00 -4.71 -1.52
CA LEU A 222 3.90 -3.57 -1.28
C LEU A 222 4.62 -3.70 0.05
N TYR A 223 3.97 -4.29 1.06
CA TYR A 223 4.60 -4.53 2.35
C TYR A 223 5.65 -5.65 2.26
N PHE A 224 5.40 -6.71 1.48
CA PHE A 224 6.41 -7.73 1.16
C PHE A 224 7.65 -7.09 0.52
N LYS A 225 7.44 -6.24 -0.49
CA LYS A 225 8.53 -5.50 -1.17
C LYS A 225 9.30 -4.61 -0.19
N HIS A 226 8.63 -3.96 0.74
CA HIS A 226 9.25 -3.14 1.79
C HIS A 226 10.07 -3.98 2.78
N ARG A 227 9.49 -5.07 3.31
CA ARG A 227 10.15 -5.99 4.26
C ARG A 227 11.39 -6.64 3.65
N TYR A 228 11.27 -7.17 2.43
CA TYR A 228 12.33 -7.92 1.76
C TYR A 228 13.12 -7.09 0.73
N HIS A 229 13.14 -5.76 0.85
CA HIS A 229 13.81 -4.88 -0.12
C HIS A 229 15.31 -5.20 -0.30
N ASN A 230 15.99 -5.68 0.74
CA ASN A 230 17.41 -6.08 0.69
C ASN A 230 17.67 -7.30 -0.23
N TYR A 231 16.64 -8.12 -0.48
CA TYR A 231 16.73 -9.28 -1.36
C TYR A 231 16.27 -8.96 -2.80
N ASN A 232 15.88 -7.70 -3.07
CA ASN A 232 15.38 -7.30 -4.36
C ASN A 232 16.44 -7.50 -5.45
N TYR A 233 16.02 -8.10 -6.56
CA TYR A 233 16.87 -8.42 -7.68
C TYR A 233 16.28 -7.84 -8.97
N HIS A 234 16.96 -6.84 -9.52
CA HIS A 234 16.53 -6.17 -10.73
C HIS A 234 16.89 -6.97 -11.98
N ILE A 235 15.91 -7.15 -12.87
CA ILE A 235 16.06 -7.82 -14.17
C ILE A 235 15.61 -6.83 -15.24
N GLY A 236 16.54 -6.02 -15.77
CA GLY A 236 16.18 -4.91 -16.65
C GLY A 236 15.24 -3.93 -15.95
N SER A 237 14.03 -3.73 -16.51
CA SER A 237 12.97 -2.90 -15.92
C SER A 237 12.13 -3.62 -14.86
N LEU A 238 12.32 -4.92 -14.65
CA LEU A 238 11.52 -5.72 -13.74
C LEU A 238 12.06 -5.62 -12.30
N THR A 239 11.23 -5.13 -11.38
CA THR A 239 11.62 -4.84 -9.98
C THR A 239 10.97 -5.77 -8.95
N GLU A 240 10.21 -6.76 -9.39
CA GLU A 240 9.37 -7.60 -8.52
C GLU A 240 10.00 -8.97 -8.21
N TYR A 241 11.30 -9.12 -8.47
CA TYR A 241 12.04 -10.36 -8.30
C TYR A 241 12.98 -10.28 -7.11
N PHE A 242 13.24 -11.42 -6.49
CA PHE A 242 14.04 -11.54 -5.28
C PHE A 242 15.01 -12.70 -5.40
N LYS A 243 16.20 -12.54 -4.81
CA LYS A 243 17.17 -13.61 -4.60
C LYS A 243 17.27 -13.90 -3.11
N PHE A 244 16.62 -14.96 -2.68
CA PHE A 244 16.68 -15.46 -1.30
C PHE A 244 17.70 -16.59 -1.19
N GLY A 245 18.33 -16.72 -0.02
CA GLY A 245 18.92 -18.00 0.38
C GLY A 245 17.83 -19.04 0.66
N ALA A 246 18.18 -20.32 0.70
CA ALA A 246 17.20 -21.39 0.94
C ALA A 246 16.42 -21.19 2.26
N THR A 247 17.10 -20.75 3.32
CA THR A 247 16.47 -20.46 4.61
C THR A 247 15.53 -19.26 4.53
N ASP A 248 15.93 -18.17 3.86
CA ASP A 248 15.12 -16.95 3.77
C ASP A 248 13.86 -17.17 2.92
N ALA A 249 13.96 -17.93 1.83
CA ALA A 249 12.83 -18.25 0.96
C ALA A 249 11.77 -19.06 1.73
N ASN A 250 12.22 -20.07 2.48
CA ASN A 250 11.34 -20.89 3.32
C ASN A 250 10.71 -20.06 4.45
N ALA A 251 11.46 -19.16 5.07
CA ALA A 251 10.91 -18.26 6.09
C ALA A 251 9.83 -17.33 5.50
N ALA A 252 10.08 -16.72 4.33
CA ALA A 252 9.12 -15.86 3.67
C ALA A 252 7.83 -16.61 3.27
N LEU A 253 7.97 -17.82 2.72
CA LEU A 253 6.83 -18.69 2.39
C LEU A 253 6.05 -19.07 3.65
N HIS A 254 6.74 -19.50 4.70
CA HIS A 254 6.10 -19.88 5.96
C HIS A 254 5.32 -18.69 6.55
N GLU A 255 5.89 -17.49 6.62
CA GLU A 255 5.17 -16.30 7.09
C GLU A 255 3.91 -16.00 6.27
N LEU A 256 3.99 -16.13 4.94
CA LEU A 256 2.83 -15.94 4.06
C LEU A 256 1.75 -17.00 4.31
N GLN A 257 2.14 -18.25 4.58
CA GLN A 257 1.21 -19.35 4.90
C GLN A 257 0.51 -19.15 6.25
N GLN A 258 1.11 -18.40 7.19
CA GLN A 258 0.47 -18.06 8.47
C GLN A 258 -0.61 -16.97 8.34
N MET A 259 -0.79 -16.38 7.16
CA MET A 259 -1.91 -15.45 6.95
C MET A 259 -3.24 -16.21 6.98
N LYS A 260 -4.17 -15.73 7.81
CA LYS A 260 -5.56 -16.19 7.78
C LYS A 260 -6.19 -15.87 6.42
N ASP A 261 -7.10 -16.72 5.96
CA ASP A 261 -7.92 -16.42 4.79
C ASP A 261 -8.70 -15.11 5.01
N LYS A 262 -8.78 -14.29 3.96
CA LYS A 262 -9.53 -13.04 4.03
C LYS A 262 -11.02 -13.33 3.89
N VAL A 263 -11.73 -13.22 5.01
CA VAL A 263 -13.19 -13.19 5.03
C VAL A 263 -13.64 -11.76 4.75
N LEU A 264 -14.43 -11.58 3.69
CA LEU A 264 -14.97 -10.28 3.34
C LEU A 264 -16.17 -9.94 4.22
N SER A 265 -16.15 -8.75 4.80
CA SER A 265 -17.31 -8.16 5.48
C SER A 265 -18.40 -7.78 4.47
N PRO A 266 -19.66 -7.60 4.91
CA PRO A 266 -20.74 -7.18 4.01
C PRO A 266 -20.41 -5.90 3.22
N GLY A 267 -19.80 -4.91 3.87
CA GLY A 267 -19.39 -3.67 3.18
C GLY A 267 -18.31 -3.87 2.12
N GLU A 268 -17.40 -4.82 2.33
CA GLU A 268 -16.38 -5.19 1.33
C GLU A 268 -16.99 -5.97 0.16
N ILE A 269 -17.97 -6.84 0.43
CA ILE A 269 -18.74 -7.54 -0.61
C ILE A 269 -19.50 -6.52 -1.48
N ASP A 270 -20.12 -5.52 -0.86
CA ASP A 270 -20.83 -4.46 -1.59
C ASP A 270 -19.86 -3.65 -2.46
N ILE A 271 -18.66 -3.34 -1.96
CA ILE A 271 -17.62 -2.67 -2.76
C ILE A 271 -17.20 -3.51 -3.97
N LEU A 272 -17.13 -4.84 -3.84
CA LEU A 272 -16.80 -5.71 -4.97
C LEU A 272 -17.95 -5.81 -5.98
N LYS A 273 -19.20 -5.81 -5.52
CA LYS A 273 -20.41 -5.86 -6.36
C LYS A 273 -20.72 -4.54 -7.05
N ASP A 274 -20.34 -3.43 -6.43
CA ASP A 274 -20.36 -2.12 -7.05
C ASP A 274 -19.38 -2.16 -8.24
N ASN A 275 -19.91 -2.59 -9.39
CA ASN A 275 -19.33 -2.30 -10.69
C ASN A 275 -19.42 -0.80 -10.88
N ILE A 276 -18.52 -0.04 -10.23
CA ILE A 276 -18.15 1.28 -10.69
C ILE A 276 -17.41 1.01 -12.00
N SER A 277 -18.19 0.75 -13.04
CA SER A 277 -17.69 0.77 -14.40
C SER A 277 -17.11 2.16 -14.58
N LEU A 278 -15.79 2.26 -14.62
CA LEU A 278 -15.04 3.49 -14.89
C LEU A 278 -15.44 4.13 -16.24
N SER A 279 -16.35 3.49 -17.00
CA SER A 279 -17.00 4.01 -18.20
C SER A 279 -18.23 4.90 -17.95
N GLN A 280 -18.89 4.88 -16.79
CA GLN A 280 -20.15 5.63 -16.59
C GLN A 280 -19.96 7.06 -16.07
N VAL A 281 -18.78 7.43 -15.55
CA VAL A 281 -18.47 8.84 -15.23
C VAL A 281 -18.18 9.67 -16.51
N ALA A 282 -18.08 9.02 -17.68
CA ALA A 282 -17.89 9.69 -18.96
C ALA A 282 -19.19 9.91 -19.79
N MET A 283 -20.36 9.46 -19.31
CA MET A 283 -21.58 9.43 -20.13
C MET A 283 -22.79 10.23 -19.63
N GLU A 284 -22.69 10.97 -18.52
CA GLU A 284 -23.76 11.90 -18.08
C GLU A 284 -23.47 13.39 -18.41
N ARG A 285 -22.70 13.64 -19.47
CA ARG A 285 -22.57 14.98 -20.09
C ARG A 285 -23.07 15.02 -21.53
N ARG A 286 -24.11 14.27 -21.83
CA ARG A 286 -24.90 14.45 -23.05
C ARG A 286 -26.36 14.19 -22.75
N PHE A 287 -27.07 15.21 -22.26
CA PHE A 287 -28.33 15.71 -22.80
C PHE A 287 -28.49 17.16 -22.34
#